data_AF-A0A4S4FKY1-F1
#
_entry.id   AF-A0A4S4FKY1-F1
#
_cell.length_a   1.000
_cell.length_b   1.000
_cell.length_c   1.000
_cell.angle_alpha   90.00
_cell.angle_beta   90.00
_cell.angle_gamma   90.00
#
_symmetry.space_group_name_H-M   'P 1'
#
loop_
_entity.id
_entity.type
_entity.pdbx_description
1 polymer ?
#
loop_
_entity_poly.entity_id
_entity_poly.type
_entity_poly.pdbx_seq_one_letter_code
_entity_poly.pdbx_strand_id
1 'polypeptide(L)'
;MPRFSVDSEAVFAAQSAVGTTIGRVQADVASLLAQLTNLQGSWNGGAATAFQGVVADWRATQARVEESIAAINRALGAAGSQYLEVEQANARMFLSR
;
A
#
# COMPACT_ATOMS: atom_id res chain seq x y z
N MET A 1 15.06 -21.95 -23.51
CA MET A 1 14.04 -21.78 -22.47
C MET A 1 14.32 -20.47 -21.71
N PRO A 2 13.51 -19.40 -21.87
CA PRO A 2 13.72 -18.10 -21.22
C PRO A 2 12.63 -17.72 -20.18
N ARG A 3 11.89 -18.69 -19.64
CA ARG A 3 10.65 -18.42 -18.87
C ARG A 3 10.87 -17.76 -17.50
N PHE A 4 11.99 -18.02 -16.82
CA PHE A 4 12.29 -17.45 -15.50
C PHE A 4 12.52 -15.93 -15.52
N SER A 5 13.32 -15.41 -16.47
CA SER A 5 13.63 -13.98 -16.56
C SER A 5 12.42 -13.12 -16.91
N VAL A 6 11.48 -13.65 -17.70
CA VAL A 6 10.25 -12.95 -18.09
C VAL A 6 9.28 -12.86 -16.90
N ASP A 7 9.21 -13.92 -16.09
CA ASP A 7 8.38 -13.93 -14.88
C ASP A 7 8.94 -12.96 -13.81
N SER A 8 10.26 -12.76 -13.69
CA SER A 8 10.84 -11.79 -12.75
C SER A 8 10.45 -10.35 -13.07
N GLU A 9 10.60 -9.96 -14.34
CA GLU A 9 10.32 -8.59 -14.80
C GLU A 9 8.85 -8.22 -14.58
N ALA A 10 7.95 -9.16 -14.84
CA ALA A 10 6.51 -8.99 -14.58
C ALA A 10 6.22 -8.77 -13.08
N VAL A 11 6.90 -9.51 -12.19
CA VAL A 11 6.73 -9.36 -10.73
C VAL A 11 7.24 -7.99 -10.25
N PHE A 12 8.42 -7.56 -10.70
CA PHE A 12 8.97 -6.25 -10.33
C PHE A 12 8.11 -5.09 -10.86
N ALA A 13 7.61 -5.21 -12.10
CA ALA A 13 6.68 -4.24 -12.67
C ALA A 13 5.37 -4.16 -11.86
N ALA A 14 4.81 -5.31 -11.48
CA ALA A 14 3.61 -5.37 -10.64
C ALA A 14 3.84 -4.74 -9.25
N GLN A 15 4.97 -5.04 -8.59
CA GLN A 15 5.33 -4.43 -7.31
C GLN A 15 5.44 -2.90 -7.42
N SER A 16 6.06 -2.40 -8.48
CA SER A 16 6.19 -0.96 -8.74
C SER A 16 4.84 -0.27 -8.98
N ALA A 17 3.95 -0.93 -9.74
CA ALA A 17 2.59 -0.44 -9.99
C ALA A 17 1.74 -0.42 -8.70
N VAL A 18 1.88 -1.44 -7.85
CA VAL A 18 1.21 -1.48 -6.54
C VAL A 18 1.74 -0.35 -5.64
N GLY A 19 3.06 -0.13 -5.57
CA GLY A 19 3.65 0.96 -4.80
C GLY A 19 3.14 2.34 -5.24
N THR A 20 3.03 2.58 -6.54
CA THR A 20 2.43 3.81 -7.09
C THR A 20 0.97 3.98 -6.66
N THR A 21 0.19 2.89 -6.72
CA THR A 21 -1.22 2.90 -6.33
C THR A 21 -1.38 3.18 -4.82
N ILE A 22 -0.54 2.56 -3.98
CA ILE A 22 -0.50 2.82 -2.54
C ILE A 22 -0.24 4.31 -2.26
N GLY A 23 0.73 4.92 -2.94
CA GLY A 23 1.01 6.34 -2.78
C GLY A 23 -0.19 7.23 -3.11
N ARG A 24 -0.94 6.91 -4.16
CA ARG A 24 -2.18 7.62 -4.51
C ARG A 24 -3.26 7.44 -3.44
N VAL A 25 -3.48 6.22 -2.96
CA VAL A 25 -4.45 5.94 -1.88
C VAL A 25 -4.12 6.74 -0.62
N GLN A 26 -2.85 6.79 -0.21
CA GLN A 26 -2.44 7.57 0.96
C GLN A 26 -2.69 9.07 0.77
N ALA A 27 -2.40 9.61 -0.42
CA ALA A 27 -2.67 11.01 -0.75
C ALA A 27 -4.18 11.32 -0.71
N ASP A 28 -5.01 10.45 -1.29
CA ASP A 28 -6.46 10.62 -1.30
C ASP A 28 -7.05 10.54 0.11
N VAL A 29 -6.55 9.63 0.95
CA VAL A 29 -6.97 9.49 2.35
C VAL A 29 -6.65 10.75 3.17
N ALA A 30 -5.42 11.26 3.02
CA ALA A 30 -5.00 12.50 3.69
C ALA A 30 -5.81 13.71 3.20
N SER A 31 -6.06 13.78 1.88
CA SER A 31 -6.87 14.85 1.27
C SER A 31 -8.31 14.86 1.82
N LEU A 32 -8.94 13.68 1.93
CA LEU A 32 -10.29 13.59 2.48
C LEU A 32 -10.33 14.01 3.96
N LEU A 33 -9.34 13.63 4.77
CA LEU A 33 -9.27 14.08 6.16
C LEU A 33 -9.16 15.61 6.27
N ALA A 34 -8.35 16.24 5.41
CA ALA A 34 -8.21 17.69 5.37
C ALA A 34 -9.53 18.37 4.98
N GLN A 35 -10.21 17.86 3.95
CA GLN A 35 -11.52 18.37 3.52
C GLN A 35 -12.58 18.25 4.62
N LEU A 36 -12.65 17.11 5.31
CA LEU A 36 -13.57 16.90 6.42
C LEU A 36 -13.25 17.84 7.59
N THR A 37 -11.97 18.03 7.94
CA THR A 37 -11.57 18.95 9.02
C THR A 37 -11.92 20.40 8.69
N ASN A 38 -11.73 20.81 7.43
CA ASN A 38 -12.12 22.15 6.97
C ASN A 38 -13.65 22.34 7.04
N LEU A 39 -14.42 21.34 6.61
CA LEU A 39 -15.88 21.39 6.66
C LEU A 39 -16.38 21.47 8.12
N GLN A 40 -15.78 20.69 9.02
CA GLN A 40 -16.06 20.75 10.46
C GLN A 40 -15.91 22.17 11.01
N GLY A 41 -14.86 22.91 10.61
CA GLY A 41 -14.61 24.28 11.04
C GLY A 41 -15.63 25.31 10.55
N SER A 42 -16.40 24.98 9.51
CA SER A 42 -17.46 25.85 8.97
C SER A 42 -18.84 25.63 9.60
N TRP A 43 -19.03 24.50 10.30
CA TRP A 43 -20.31 24.15 10.94
C TRP A 43 -20.34 24.68 12.37
N ASN A 44 -21.47 25.27 12.78
CA ASN A 44 -21.68 25.81 14.12
C ASN A 44 -22.89 25.14 14.79
N GLY A 45 -22.94 25.16 16.13
CA GLY A 45 -24.05 24.60 16.90
C GLY A 45 -24.10 23.07 16.89
N GLY A 46 -25.27 22.47 17.14
CA GLY A 46 -25.42 21.01 17.29
C GLY A 46 -24.99 20.19 16.07
N ALA A 47 -25.02 20.77 14.87
CA ALA A 47 -24.51 20.13 13.65
C ALA A 47 -23.00 19.89 13.71
N ALA A 48 -22.24 20.79 14.35
CA ALA A 48 -20.79 20.64 14.51
C ALA A 48 -20.43 19.41 15.36
N THR A 49 -21.19 19.13 16.42
CA THR A 49 -20.99 17.94 17.27
C THR A 49 -21.27 16.65 16.51
N ALA A 50 -22.34 16.59 15.71
CA ALA A 50 -22.62 15.43 14.87
C ALA A 50 -21.50 15.20 13.84
N PHE A 51 -20.99 16.28 13.25
CA PHE A 51 -19.93 16.21 12.25
C PHE A 51 -18.57 15.78 12.84
N GLN A 52 -18.28 16.08 14.11
CA GLN A 52 -17.10 15.54 14.81
C GLN A 52 -17.11 14.00 14.84
N GLY A 53 -18.28 13.37 14.97
CA GLY A 53 -18.42 11.92 14.88
C GLY A 53 -17.97 11.38 13.52
N VAL A 54 -18.41 12.04 12.43
CA VAL A 54 -18.00 11.68 11.06
C VAL A 54 -16.48 11.76 10.88
N VAL A 55 -15.85 12.81 11.41
CA VAL A 55 -14.39 12.97 11.36
C VAL A 55 -13.68 11.87 12.17
N ALA A 56 -14.21 11.49 13.34
CA ALA A 56 -13.66 10.43 14.16
C ALA A 56 -13.74 9.06 13.46
N ASP A 57 -14.90 8.73 12.87
CA ASP A 57 -15.10 7.50 12.10
C ASP A 57 -14.17 7.43 10.88
N TRP A 58 -13.96 8.56 10.22
CA TRP A 58 -13.00 8.65 9.12
C TRP A 58 -11.56 8.39 9.59
N ARG A 59 -11.13 8.95 10.72
CA ARG A 59 -9.79 8.69 11.28
C ARG A 59 -9.58 7.21 11.62
N ALA A 60 -10.60 6.53 12.15
CA ALA A 60 -10.54 5.09 12.38
C ALA A 60 -10.43 4.30 11.07
N THR A 61 -11.12 4.75 10.02
CA THR A 61 -11.02 4.17 8.67
C THR A 61 -9.63 4.37 8.06
N GLN A 62 -9.06 5.57 8.18
CA GLN A 62 -7.68 5.87 7.76
C GLN A 62 -6.69 4.89 8.38
N ALA A 63 -6.77 4.66 9.70
CA ALA A 63 -5.87 3.74 10.38
C ALA A 63 -5.92 2.32 9.79
N ARG A 64 -7.12 1.83 9.46
CA ARG A 64 -7.30 0.52 8.79
C ARG A 64 -6.71 0.48 7.39
N VAL A 65 -6.77 1.58 6.64
CA VAL A 65 -6.13 1.69 5.32
C VAL A 65 -4.61 1.60 5.47
N GLU A 66 -4.04 2.32 6.43
CA GLU A 66 -2.59 2.29 6.72
C GLU A 66 -2.12 0.89 7.16
N GLU A 67 -2.88 0.20 8.01
CA GLU A 67 -2.63 -1.19 8.39
C GLU A 67 -2.64 -2.15 7.18
N SER A 68 -3.62 -1.98 6.29
CA SER A 68 -3.76 -2.79 5.08
C SER A 68 -2.58 -2.57 4.12
N ILE A 69 -2.18 -1.31 3.94
CA ILE A 69 -1.00 -0.94 3.14
C ILE A 69 0.27 -1.54 3.74
N ALA A 70 0.43 -1.48 5.06
CA ALA A 70 1.59 -2.08 5.73
C ALA A 70 1.63 -3.60 5.53
N ALA A 71 0.47 -4.28 5.56
CA ALA A 71 0.38 -5.71 5.28
C ALA A 71 0.75 -6.05 3.83
N ILE A 72 0.27 -5.25 2.86
CA ILE A 72 0.62 -5.41 1.44
C ILE A 72 2.13 -5.23 1.24
N ASN A 73 2.72 -4.17 1.80
CA ASN A 73 4.16 -3.92 1.68
C ASN A 73 5.01 -5.05 2.26
N ARG A 74 4.61 -5.62 3.41
CA ARG A 74 5.28 -6.81 3.97
C ARG A 74 5.18 -8.02 3.05
N ALA A 75 3.99 -8.29 2.50
CA ALA A 75 3.78 -9.42 1.61
C ALA A 75 4.59 -9.29 0.31
N LEU A 76 4.62 -8.09 -0.29
CA LEU A 76 5.43 -7.82 -1.49
C LEU A 76 6.93 -7.90 -1.20
N GLY A 77 7.38 -7.41 -0.04
CA GLY A 77 8.78 -7.54 0.38
C GLY A 77 9.21 -9.01 0.53
N ALA A 78 8.38 -9.82 1.20
CA ALA A 78 8.63 -11.26 1.34
C ALA A 78 8.68 -11.99 -0.01
N ALA A 79 7.75 -11.67 -0.91
CA ALA A 79 7.73 -12.23 -2.26
C ALA A 79 9.01 -11.88 -3.05
N GLY A 80 9.49 -10.63 -2.93
CA GLY A 80 10.74 -10.20 -3.57
C GLY A 80 11.97 -10.94 -3.04
N SER A 81 12.09 -11.09 -1.72
CA SER A 81 13.21 -11.83 -1.09
C SER A 81 13.22 -13.31 -1.48
N GLN A 82 12.05 -13.97 -1.43
CA GLN A 82 11.94 -15.38 -1.82
C GLN A 82 12.30 -15.60 -3.29
N TYR A 83 11.94 -14.65 -4.17
CA TYR A 83 12.30 -14.71 -5.57
C TYR A 83 13.82 -14.68 -5.80
N LEU A 84 14.52 -13.76 -5.12
CA LEU A 84 15.99 -13.64 -5.20
C LEU A 84 16.69 -14.91 -4.70
N GLU A 85 16.19 -15.53 -3.64
CA GLU A 85 16.74 -16.78 -3.10
C GLU A 85 16.62 -17.95 -4.10
N VAL A 86 15.45 -18.09 -4.75
CA VAL A 86 15.22 -19.11 -5.77
C VAL A 86 16.15 -18.93 -6.96
N GLU A 87 16.32 -17.69 -7.44
CA GLU A 87 17.20 -17.42 -8.58
C GLU A 87 18.67 -17.73 -8.24
N GLN A 88 19.14 -17.34 -7.06
CA GLN A 88 20.49 -17.70 -6.61
C GLN A 88 20.67 -19.21 -6.45
N ALA A 89 19.66 -19.93 -5.95
CA ALA A 89 19.71 -21.38 -5.83
C ALA A 89 19.81 -22.06 -7.20
N ASN A 90 19.01 -21.60 -8.17
CA ASN A 90 19.07 -22.06 -9.55
C ASN A 90 20.45 -21.78 -10.17
N ALA A 91 20.98 -20.57 -10.04
CA ALA A 91 22.29 -20.20 -10.56
C ALA A 91 23.41 -21.08 -9.98
N ARG A 92 23.39 -21.36 -8.66
CA ARG A 92 24.36 -22.26 -8.00
C ARG A 92 24.33 -23.68 -8.57
N MET A 93 23.15 -24.19 -8.94
CA MET A 93 22.99 -25.54 -9.51
C MET A 93 23.70 -25.72 -10.87
N PHE A 94 23.85 -24.63 -11.63
CA PHE A 94 24.54 -24.63 -12.92
C PHE A 94 26.03 -24.27 -12.82
N LEU A 95 26.47 -23.65 -11.72
CA LEU A 95 27.88 -23.35 -11.44
C LEU A 95 28.63 -24.52 -10.76
N SER A 96 27.92 -25.49 -10.20
CA SER A 96 28.50 -26.69 -9.58
C SER A 96 28.63 -27.88 -10.54
N ARG A 97 28.68 -27.63 -11.85
CA ARG A 97 29.01 -28.58 -12.91
C ARG A 97 30.24 -28.10 -13.66
#